data_AF-G5E175-F1
#
_entry.id   AF-G5E175-F1
#
_cell.length_a   1.000
_cell.length_b   1.000
_cell.length_c   1.000
_cell.angle_alpha   90.00
_cell.angle_beta   90.00
_cell.angle_gamma   90.00
#
_symmetry.space_group_name_H-M   'P 1'
#
loop_
_entity.id
_entity.type
_entity.pdbx_description
1 polymer ?
#
loop_
_entity_poly.entity_id
_entity_poly.type
_entity_poly.pdbx_seq_one_letter_code
_entity_poly.pdbx_strand_id
1 'polypeptide(L)'
;EHQGDGSLGMFVQLMPILILIVVSALSQMMVSTPPYSLSHRPSVGHIHRRVTEHLKVPYFVSDSFDEEYTGSNFRSVERNVEEDFIANLRNNCWKEKQQKEGLLYRARYFGDSELYQRAQRMGTPSCSRLTEVQASMHG
;
A
#
# COMPACT_ATOMS: atom_id res chain seq x y z
N GLU A 1 23.88 36.91 47.23
CA GLU A 1 24.21 36.18 45.99
C GLU A 1 23.21 35.04 45.87
N HIS A 2 22.54 34.86 44.73
CA HIS A 2 21.71 33.69 44.33
C HIS A 2 20.86 34.11 43.10
N GLN A 3 21.53 34.36 41.97
CA GLN A 3 20.82 34.74 40.73
C GLN A 3 21.59 34.17 39.53
N GLY A 4 21.60 32.83 39.43
CA GLY A 4 22.31 32.11 38.37
C GLY A 4 21.68 30.76 37.97
N ASP A 5 20.82 30.16 38.81
CA ASP A 5 20.35 28.78 38.59
C ASP A 5 19.03 28.65 37.82
N GLY A 6 18.21 29.71 37.75
CA GLY A 6 16.89 29.66 37.08
C GLY A 6 16.96 29.63 35.55
N SER A 7 18.02 30.19 34.97
CA SER A 7 18.23 30.19 33.51
C SER A 7 18.69 28.81 33.04
N LEU A 8 19.68 28.21 33.73
CA LEU A 8 20.20 26.88 33.40
C LEU A 8 19.15 25.77 33.56
N GLY A 9 18.31 25.83 34.59
CA GLY A 9 17.21 24.86 34.79
C GLY A 9 16.19 24.88 33.65
N MET A 10 15.88 26.06 33.11
CA MET A 10 14.97 26.21 31.98
C MET A 10 15.56 25.65 30.68
N PHE A 11 16.86 25.82 30.44
CA PHE A 11 17.54 25.18 29.31
C PHE A 11 17.55 23.65 29.44
N VAL A 12 17.86 23.10 30.62
CA VAL A 12 17.88 21.65 30.86
C VAL A 12 16.48 21.03 30.68
N GLN A 13 15.41 21.75 31.03
CA GLN A 13 14.03 21.29 30.84
C GLN A 13 13.56 21.35 29.37
N LEU A 14 14.11 22.27 28.57
CA LEU A 14 13.81 22.38 27.14
C LEU A 14 14.61 21.39 26.28
N MET A 15 15.76 20.90 26.75
CA MET A 15 16.59 19.94 26.02
C MET A 15 15.84 18.65 25.61
N PRO A 16 15.04 17.98 26.46
CA PRO A 16 14.24 16.83 26.06
C PRO A 16 13.27 17.15 24.92
N ILE A 17 12.62 18.32 24.94
CA ILE A 17 11.68 18.75 23.91
C ILE A 17 12.43 19.00 22.59
N LEU A 18 13.59 19.65 22.65
CA LEU A 18 14.44 19.88 21.47
C LEU A 18 14.95 18.56 20.88
N ILE A 19 15.38 17.62 21.71
CA ILE A 19 15.80 16.28 21.26
C ILE A 19 14.64 15.56 20.57
N LEU A 20 13.43 15.58 21.14
CA LEU A 20 12.26 14.98 20.52
C LEU A 20 11.93 15.60 19.17
N ILE A 21 12.04 16.92 19.02
CA ILE A 21 11.83 17.62 17.75
C ILE A 21 12.88 17.21 16.72
N VAL A 22 14.16 17.19 17.10
CA VAL A 22 15.26 16.80 16.20
C VAL A 22 15.12 15.34 15.78
N VAL A 23 14.86 14.43 16.71
CA VAL A 23 14.64 13.01 16.41
C VAL A 23 13.44 12.82 15.50
N SER A 24 12.35 13.56 15.71
CA SER A 24 11.17 13.51 14.85
C SER A 24 11.47 14.01 13.43
N ALA A 25 12.24 15.10 13.30
CA ALA A 25 12.64 15.65 12.01
C ALA A 25 13.58 14.69 11.25
N LEU A 26 14.58 14.12 11.93
CA LEU A 26 15.49 13.13 11.33
C LEU A 26 14.75 11.84 10.94
N SER A 27 13.79 11.40 11.74
CA SER A 27 12.96 10.22 11.44
C SER A 27 12.12 10.43 10.16
N GLN A 28 11.63 11.64 9.92
CA GLN A 28 10.91 11.96 8.68
C GLN A 28 11.82 11.97 7.45
N MET A 29 13.10 12.34 7.61
CA MET A 29 14.09 12.28 6.52
C MET A 29 14.50 10.84 6.17
N MET A 30 14.38 9.89 7.09
CA MET A 30 14.68 8.48 6.86
C MET A 30 13.55 7.68 6.19
N VAL A 31 12.45 8.34 5.80
CA VAL A 31 11.40 7.67 5.04
C VAL A 31 11.89 7.47 3.60
N SER A 32 12.55 6.34 3.37
CA SER A 32 12.87 5.88 2.02
C SER A 32 11.56 5.72 1.24
N THR A 33 11.40 6.49 0.18
CA THR A 33 10.30 6.32 -0.76
C THR A 33 10.38 4.91 -1.34
N PRO A 34 9.27 4.15 -1.37
CA PRO A 34 9.32 2.77 -1.86
C PRO A 34 9.82 2.74 -3.32
N PRO A 35 10.54 1.69 -3.75
CA PRO A 35 11.14 1.63 -5.08
C PRO A 35 10.13 1.63 -6.24
N TYR A 36 8.86 1.35 -5.96
CA TYR A 36 7.80 1.30 -6.94
C TYR A 36 6.43 1.66 -6.34
N SER A 37 5.44 1.83 -7.22
CA SER A 37 4.02 1.86 -6.88
C SER A 37 3.20 1.05 -7.87
N LEU A 38 2.14 0.38 -7.41
CA LEU A 38 1.14 -0.26 -8.27
C LEU A 38 0.16 0.74 -8.92
N SER A 39 0.31 2.03 -8.60
CA SER A 39 -0.51 3.12 -9.11
C SER A 39 0.38 4.27 -9.57
N HIS A 40 -0.04 5.01 -10.59
CA HIS A 40 0.67 6.20 -11.03
C HIS A 40 0.64 7.27 -9.92
N ARG A 41 1.81 7.68 -9.40
CA ARG A 41 1.92 8.65 -8.29
C ARG A 41 3.01 9.70 -8.57
N PRO A 42 2.69 10.75 -9.33
CA PRO A 42 3.62 11.83 -9.65
C PRO A 42 4.19 12.56 -8.44
N SER A 43 3.41 12.67 -7.36
CA SER A 43 3.81 13.37 -6.13
C SER A 43 5.05 12.77 -5.43
N VAL A 44 5.37 11.51 -5.74
CA VAL A 44 6.53 10.78 -5.19
C VAL A 44 7.46 10.27 -6.29
N GLY A 45 7.30 10.77 -7.53
CA GLY A 45 8.16 10.40 -8.66
C GLY A 45 7.84 9.06 -9.34
N HIS A 46 6.82 8.30 -8.91
CA HIS A 46 6.44 7.04 -9.57
C HIS A 46 5.60 7.30 -10.83
N ILE A 47 6.27 7.69 -11.91
CA ILE A 47 5.65 8.07 -13.20
C ILE A 47 5.97 7.10 -14.33
N HIS A 48 7.10 6.39 -14.26
CA HIS A 48 7.54 5.51 -15.35
C HIS A 48 6.89 4.15 -15.26
N ARG A 49 6.01 3.84 -16.23
CA ARG A 49 5.28 2.58 -16.27
C ARG A 49 6.17 1.44 -16.76
N ARG A 50 6.22 0.36 -15.99
CA ARG A 50 6.86 -0.93 -16.32
C ARG A 50 5.87 -2.07 -16.15
N VAL A 51 6.25 -3.26 -16.58
CA VAL A 51 5.43 -4.47 -16.51
C VAL A 51 6.31 -5.64 -16.10
N THR A 52 5.91 -6.38 -15.07
CA THR A 52 6.70 -7.52 -14.58
C THR A 52 6.80 -8.64 -15.62
N GLU A 53 7.87 -9.42 -15.58
CA GLU A 53 8.10 -10.47 -16.58
C GLU A 53 7.06 -11.60 -16.50
N HIS A 54 6.70 -12.07 -15.30
CA HIS A 54 5.91 -13.29 -15.12
C HIS A 54 4.40 -13.01 -15.18
N LEU A 55 3.87 -12.22 -14.23
CA LEU A 55 2.42 -11.97 -14.12
C LEU A 55 1.93 -10.80 -14.97
N LYS A 56 2.84 -10.12 -15.70
CA LYS A 56 2.56 -8.94 -16.51
C LYS A 56 1.86 -7.84 -15.70
N VAL A 57 2.27 -7.64 -14.45
CA VAL A 57 1.69 -6.65 -13.55
C VAL A 57 2.24 -5.26 -13.89
N PRO A 58 1.40 -4.27 -14.21
CA PRO A 58 1.87 -2.90 -14.40
C PRO A 58 2.25 -2.27 -13.07
N TYR A 59 3.41 -1.61 -13.04
CA TYR A 59 3.91 -0.86 -11.88
C TYR A 59 4.62 0.41 -12.35
N PHE A 60 4.86 1.34 -11.43
CA PHE A 60 5.43 2.66 -11.69
C PHE A 60 6.67 2.89 -10.84
N VAL A 61 7.71 3.45 -11.44
CA VAL A 61 9.01 3.69 -10.80
C VAL A 61 9.49 5.13 -11.01
N SER A 62 10.55 5.52 -10.27
CA SER A 62 11.26 6.80 -10.45
C SER A 62 12.15 6.81 -11.68
N ASP A 63 12.63 8.00 -12.06
CA ASP A 63 13.61 8.17 -13.14
C ASP A 63 14.93 7.42 -12.89
N SER A 64 15.36 7.33 -11.62
CA SER A 64 16.62 6.71 -11.20
C SER A 64 16.57 5.19 -11.06
N PHE A 65 15.41 4.57 -11.31
CA PHE A 65 15.18 3.15 -11.01
C PHE A 65 16.15 2.21 -11.72
N ASP A 66 16.43 2.45 -13.00
CA ASP A 66 17.34 1.59 -13.79
C ASP A 66 18.81 1.71 -13.35
N GLU A 67 19.18 2.82 -12.70
CA GLU A 67 20.51 3.02 -12.11
C GLU A 67 20.63 2.35 -10.74
N GLU A 68 19.58 2.43 -9.93
CA GLU A 68 19.55 1.91 -8.56
C GLU A 68 19.31 0.40 -8.49
N TYR A 69 18.49 -0.16 -9.38
CA TYR A 69 18.03 -1.54 -9.33
C TYR A 69 18.44 -2.32 -10.58
N THR A 70 19.53 -3.08 -10.48
CA THR A 70 20.03 -3.92 -11.57
C THR A 70 20.19 -5.40 -11.15
N GLY A 71 20.28 -6.29 -12.13
CA GLY A 71 20.62 -7.70 -11.92
C GLY A 71 19.67 -8.44 -10.96
N SER A 72 20.20 -8.94 -9.83
CA SER A 72 19.41 -9.64 -8.82
C SER A 72 18.44 -8.74 -8.05
N ASN A 73 18.83 -7.47 -7.82
CA ASN A 73 17.99 -6.52 -7.08
C ASN A 73 16.74 -6.15 -7.88
N PHE A 74 16.89 -5.97 -9.19
CA PHE A 74 15.76 -5.79 -10.10
C PHE A 74 14.75 -6.95 -10.03
N ARG A 75 15.25 -8.20 -10.11
CA ARG A 75 14.40 -9.40 -10.00
C ARG A 75 13.69 -9.50 -8.65
N SER A 76 14.35 -9.09 -7.56
CA SER A 76 13.72 -9.02 -6.24
C SER A 76 12.59 -8.00 -6.21
N VAL A 77 12.79 -6.82 -6.83
CA VAL A 77 11.73 -5.81 -6.96
C VAL A 77 10.53 -6.34 -7.73
N GLU A 78 10.73 -6.96 -8.89
CA GLU A 78 9.61 -7.53 -9.66
C GLU A 78 8.84 -8.60 -8.87
N ARG A 79 9.55 -9.46 -8.13
CA ARG A 79 8.91 -10.44 -7.25
C ARG A 79 8.06 -9.76 -6.16
N ASN A 80 8.57 -8.71 -5.53
CA ASN A 80 7.83 -7.95 -4.52
C ASN A 80 6.60 -7.26 -5.13
N VAL A 81 6.72 -6.71 -6.35
CA VAL A 81 5.59 -6.13 -7.10
C VAL A 81 4.48 -7.17 -7.29
N GLU A 82 4.84 -8.39 -7.68
CA GLU A 82 3.88 -9.47 -7.90
C GLU A 82 3.24 -9.97 -6.61
N GLU A 83 4.03 -10.13 -5.54
CA GLU A 83 3.53 -10.49 -4.21
C GLU A 83 2.54 -9.45 -3.67
N ASP A 84 2.88 -8.16 -3.76
CA ASP A 84 2.00 -7.05 -3.36
C ASP A 84 0.73 -6.97 -4.20
N PHE A 85 0.84 -7.22 -5.50
CA PHE A 85 -0.31 -7.26 -6.41
C PHE A 85 -1.28 -8.36 -6.01
N ILE A 86 -0.78 -9.57 -5.72
CA ILE A 86 -1.60 -10.69 -5.25
C ILE A 86 -2.23 -10.37 -3.88
N ALA A 87 -1.47 -9.77 -2.96
CA ALA A 87 -1.99 -9.35 -1.66
C ALA A 87 -3.13 -8.34 -1.80
N ASN A 88 -2.99 -7.36 -2.71
CA ASN A 88 -4.03 -6.39 -3.02
C ASN A 88 -5.27 -7.06 -3.65
N LEU A 89 -5.09 -8.01 -4.57
CA LEU A 89 -6.20 -8.77 -5.13
C LEU A 89 -6.96 -9.56 -4.05
N ARG A 90 -6.25 -10.20 -3.11
CA ARG A 90 -6.87 -10.91 -1.97
C ARG A 90 -7.68 -9.96 -1.09
N ASN A 91 -7.11 -8.82 -0.72
CA ASN A 91 -7.78 -7.82 0.09
C ASN A 91 -9.03 -7.25 -0.60
N ASN A 92 -8.93 -6.94 -1.89
CA ASN A 92 -10.06 -6.42 -2.66
C ASN A 92 -11.13 -7.49 -2.88
N CYS A 93 -10.74 -8.73 -3.17
CA CYS A 93 -11.67 -9.86 -3.26
C CYS A 93 -12.44 -10.06 -1.95
N TRP A 94 -11.76 -9.98 -0.80
CA TRP A 94 -12.42 -10.07 0.51
C TRP A 94 -13.46 -8.95 0.70
N LYS A 95 -13.11 -7.70 0.33
CA LYS A 95 -14.04 -6.56 0.39
C LYS A 95 -15.24 -6.73 -0.55
N GLU A 96 -15.01 -7.16 -1.79
CA GLU A 96 -16.07 -7.42 -2.77
C GLU A 96 -17.04 -8.51 -2.29
N LYS A 97 -16.50 -9.62 -1.77
CA LYS A 97 -17.31 -10.71 -1.20
C LYS A 97 -18.11 -10.22 0.00
N GLN A 98 -17.49 -9.48 0.91
CA GLN A 98 -18.17 -8.91 2.08
C GLN A 98 -19.30 -7.96 1.68
N GLN A 99 -19.08 -7.12 0.66
CA GLN A 99 -20.10 -6.22 0.13
C GLN A 99 -21.28 -7.00 -0.47
N LYS A 100 -20.99 -8.02 -1.28
CA LYS A 100 -22.02 -8.88 -1.89
C LYS A 100 -22.85 -9.61 -0.84
N GLU A 101 -22.19 -10.24 0.14
CA GLU A 101 -22.88 -10.95 1.23
C GLU A 101 -23.68 -10.00 2.12
N GLY A 102 -23.16 -8.80 2.39
CA GLY A 102 -23.89 -7.76 3.13
C GLY A 102 -25.20 -7.34 2.43
N LEU A 103 -25.17 -7.19 1.11
CA LEU A 103 -26.38 -6.88 0.33
C LEU A 103 -27.35 -8.06 0.28
N LEU A 104 -26.86 -9.29 0.10
CA LEU A 104 -27.68 -10.50 0.13
C LEU A 104 -28.37 -10.67 1.50
N TYR A 105 -27.64 -10.46 2.58
CA TYR A 105 -28.17 -10.50 3.94
C TYR A 105 -29.28 -9.47 4.13
N ARG A 106 -29.02 -8.20 3.75
CA ARG A 106 -30.00 -7.12 3.84
C ARG A 106 -31.25 -7.42 3.02
N ALA A 107 -31.10 -7.92 1.80
CA ALA A 107 -32.22 -8.28 0.93
C ALA A 107 -33.09 -9.38 1.53
N ARG A 108 -32.47 -10.43 2.10
CA ARG A 108 -33.19 -11.50 2.80
C ARG A 108 -33.89 -11.00 4.06
N TYR A 109 -33.23 -10.13 4.83
CA TYR A 109 -33.76 -9.59 6.08
C TYR A 109 -35.02 -8.74 5.86
N PHE A 110 -35.02 -7.86 4.85
CA PHE A 110 -36.16 -7.01 4.53
C PHE A 110 -37.16 -7.63 3.54
N GLY A 111 -36.87 -8.80 2.97
CA GLY A 111 -37.70 -9.42 1.94
C GLY A 111 -37.68 -8.71 0.57
N ASP A 112 -36.61 -7.96 0.27
CA ASP A 112 -36.46 -7.18 -0.96
C ASP A 112 -35.94 -8.05 -2.10
N SER A 113 -36.85 -8.50 -2.96
CA SER A 113 -36.54 -9.38 -4.10
C SER A 113 -35.71 -8.70 -5.20
N GLU A 114 -35.87 -7.40 -5.41
CA GLU A 114 -35.11 -6.65 -6.43
C GLU A 114 -33.65 -6.49 -5.97
N LEU A 115 -33.47 -6.08 -4.71
CA LEU A 115 -32.15 -5.98 -4.09
C LEU A 115 -31.45 -7.34 -4.10
N TYR A 116 -32.19 -8.42 -3.85
CA TYR A 116 -31.66 -9.78 -3.88
C TYR A 116 -31.13 -10.16 -5.28
N GLN A 117 -31.92 -9.94 -6.33
CA GLN A 117 -31.49 -10.22 -7.72
C GLN A 117 -30.32 -9.34 -8.15
N ARG A 118 -30.28 -8.08 -7.70
CA ARG A 118 -29.14 -7.19 -7.94
C ARG A 118 -27.88 -7.68 -7.23
N ALA A 119 -27.99 -8.06 -5.96
CA ALA A 119 -26.87 -8.57 -5.17
C ALA A 119 -26.32 -9.89 -5.74
N GLN A 120 -27.18 -10.78 -6.25
CA GLN A 120 -26.73 -12.01 -6.91
C GLN A 120 -25.88 -11.73 -8.16
N ARG A 121 -26.32 -10.77 -8.99
CA ARG A 121 -25.62 -10.34 -10.22
C ARG A 121 -24.39 -9.47 -9.97
N MET A 122 -24.14 -9.06 -8.73
CA MET A 122 -22.93 -8.33 -8.37
C MET A 122 -21.71 -9.20 -8.61
N GLY A 123 -20.84 -8.75 -9.52
CA GLY A 123 -19.57 -9.41 -9.83
C GLY A 123 -18.53 -9.17 -8.73
N THR A 124 -17.52 -10.03 -8.71
CA THR A 124 -16.35 -9.95 -7.82
C THR A 124 -15.08 -10.01 -8.68
N PRO A 125 -14.78 -8.95 -9.45
CA PRO A 125 -13.71 -8.98 -10.45
C PRO A 125 -12.33 -9.24 -9.84
N SER A 126 -12.04 -8.73 -8.64
CA SER A 126 -10.77 -9.00 -7.96
C SER A 126 -10.63 -10.47 -7.58
N CYS A 127 -11.74 -11.11 -7.17
CA CYS A 127 -11.74 -12.54 -6.91
C CYS A 127 -11.51 -13.37 -8.19
N SER A 128 -12.19 -13.02 -9.29
CA SER A 128 -12.01 -13.70 -10.58
C SER A 128 -10.56 -13.60 -11.05
N ARG A 129 -9.96 -12.40 -10.95
CA ARG A 129 -8.56 -12.18 -11.32
C ARG A 129 -7.59 -12.93 -10.40
N LEU A 130 -7.87 -12.98 -9.10
CA LEU A 130 -7.06 -13.75 -8.15
C LEU A 130 -7.04 -15.24 -8.51
N THR A 131 -8.18 -15.83 -8.85
CA THR A 131 -8.28 -17.23 -9.27
C THR A 131 -7.48 -17.50 -10.54
N GLU A 132 -7.54 -16.60 -11.53
CA GLU A 132 -6.76 -16.70 -12.77
C GLU A 132 -5.24 -16.70 -12.49
N VAL A 133 -4.77 -15.76 -11.67
CA VAL A 133 -3.35 -15.67 -11.27
C VAL A 133 -2.91 -16.89 -10.46
N GLN A 134 -3.76 -17.42 -9.57
CA GLN A 134 -3.44 -18.64 -8.84
C GLN A 134 -3.37 -19.86 -9.76
N ALA A 135 -4.25 -19.94 -10.76
CA ALA A 135 -4.22 -21.03 -11.73
C ALA A 135 -2.93 -21.00 -12.58
N SER A 136 -2.45 -19.81 -12.99
CA SER A 136 -1.22 -19.69 -13.77
C SER A 136 0.06 -20.01 -12.99
N MET A 137 0.03 -19.94 -11.65
CA MET A 137 1.19 -20.28 -10.81
C MET A 137 1.28 -21.79 -10.48
N HIS A 138 0.18 -22.53 -10.62
CA HIS A 138 0.09 -23.96 -10.28
C HIS A 138 0.07 -24.89 -11.51
N GLY A 139 0.07 -24.33 -12.71
CA GLY A 139 0.20 -25.07 -13.98
C GLY A 139 1.60 -24.94 -14.56
#